data_AF-A0A6I1K7X3-F1
#
_entry.id   AF-A0A6I1K7X3-F1
#
_cell.length_a   1.000
_cell.length_b   1.000
_cell.length_c   1.000
_cell.angle_alpha   90.00
_cell.angle_beta   90.00
_cell.angle_gamma   90.00
#
_symmetry.space_group_name_H-M   'P 1'
#
loop_
_entity.id
_entity.type
_entity.pdbx_description
1 polymer ?
#
loop_
_entity_poly.entity_id
_entity_poly.type
_entity_poly.pdbx_seq_one_letter_code
_entity_poly.pdbx_strand_id
1 'polypeptide(L)' 'MDVRVHEELERITHEYPEKSVHLRFFRCTLTGADAEPRALGCQAVAWVTREALVNYEFPAADARLLEMLKGTGSLWQPA' A
#
# COMPACT_ATOMS: atom_id res chain seq x y z
N MET A 1 -16.08 -6.57 -6.84
CA MET A 1 -15.27 -5.79 -5.90
C MET A 1 -15.08 -4.42 -6.52
N ASP A 2 -15.59 -3.40 -5.85
CA ASP A 2 -15.40 -2.01 -6.27
C ASP A 2 -14.39 -1.35 -5.34
N VAL A 3 -13.61 -0.41 -5.87
CA VAL A 3 -12.61 0.34 -5.11
C VAL A 3 -12.96 1.82 -5.20
N ARG A 4 -13.11 2.47 -4.05
CA ARG A 4 -13.14 3.93 -3.98
C ARG A 4 -11.72 4.43 -3.74
N VAL A 5 -11.20 5.22 -4.68
CA VAL A 5 -9.90 5.87 -4.58
C VAL A 5 -10.08 7.25 -3.94
N HIS A 6 -9.20 7.59 -3.00
CA HIS A 6 -9.19 8.87 -2.30
C HIS A 6 -7.96 9.69 -2.69
N GLU A 7 -7.29 10.31 -1.73
CA GLU A 7 -6.10 11.12 -1.94
C GLU A 7 -4.86 10.30 -2.34
N GLU A 8 -3.96 10.96 -3.08
CA GLU A 8 -2.57 10.49 -3.23
C GLU A 8 -1.84 10.74 -1.90
N LEU A 9 -1.30 9.67 -1.33
CA LEU A 9 -0.59 9.72 -0.06
C LEU A 9 0.88 10.10 -0.25
N GLU A 10 1.51 9.58 -1.30
CA GLU A 10 2.94 9.79 -1.56
C GLU A 10 3.30 9.53 -3.02
N ARG A 11 4.36 10.17 -3.49
CA ARG A 11 4.95 9.98 -4.81
C ARG A 11 6.45 9.87 -4.73
N ILE A 12 6.99 8.79 -5.29
CA ILE A 12 8.41 8.45 -5.20
C ILE A 12 8.93 8.14 -6.59
N THR A 13 10.10 8.66 -6.91
CA THR A 13 10.93 8.12 -7.99
C THR A 13 12.11 7.41 -7.34
N HIS A 14 12.30 6.13 -7.65
CA HIS A 14 13.39 5.33 -7.14
C HIS A 14 14.24 4.80 -8.31
N GLU A 15 15.54 4.96 -8.20
CA GLU A 15 16.50 4.51 -9.22
C GLU A 15 17.15 3.20 -8.76
N TYR A 16 16.91 2.15 -9.54
CA TYR A 16 17.68 0.92 -9.50
C TYR A 16 18.79 0.99 -10.56
N PRO A 17 19.89 0.23 -10.41
CA PRO A 17 20.98 0.23 -11.38
C PRO A 17 20.54 -0.02 -12.84
N GLU A 18 19.48 -0.79 -13.04
CA GLU A 18 18.96 -1.18 -14.35
C GLU A 18 17.76 -0.36 -14.84
N LYS A 19 17.07 0.37 -13.96
CA LYS A 19 15.84 1.12 -14.31
C LYS A 19 15.47 2.16 -13.27
N SER A 20 14.67 3.14 -13.67
CA SER A 20 13.96 4.03 -12.75
C SER A 20 12.49 3.65 -12.66
N VAL A 21 11.92 3.67 -11.46
CA VAL A 21 10.48 3.47 -11.23
C VAL A 21 9.86 4.71 -10.62
N HIS A 22 8.67 5.05 -11.10
CA HIS A 22 7.85 6.13 -10.55
C HIS A 22 6.61 5.52 -9.90
N LEU A 23 6.48 5.68 -8.59
CA LEU A 23 5.40 5.13 -7.78
C LEU A 23 4.52 6.26 -7.25
N ARG A 24 3.20 6.04 -7.31
CA ARG A 24 2.18 6.91 -6.72
C ARG A 24 1.27 6.05 -5.87
N PHE A 25 1.20 6.35 -4.59
CA PHE A 25 0.40 5.58 -3.63
C PHE A 25 -0.89 6.31 -3.33
N PHE A 26 -2.00 5.58 -3.35
CA PHE A 26 -3.33 6.13 -3.12
C PHE A 26 -3.99 5.44 -1.93
N ARG A 27 -4.71 6.22 -1.13
CA ARG A 27 -5.60 5.65 -0.12
C ARG A 27 -6.86 5.14 -0.81
N CYS A 28 -7.26 3.91 -0.48
CA CYS A 28 -8.40 3.26 -1.12
C CYS A 28 -9.30 2.58 -0.08
N THR A 29 -10.58 2.50 -0.38
CA THR A 29 -11.55 1.68 0.36
C THR A 29 -12.12 0.64 -0.56
N LEU A 30 -12.05 -0.62 -0.15
CA LEU A 30 -12.80 -1.69 -0.81
C LEU A 30 -14.28 -1.54 -0.46
N THR A 31 -15.16 -1.54 -1.47
CA THR A 31 -16.60 -1.37 -1.31
C THR A 31 -17.35 -2.60 -1.81
N GLY A 32 -18.46 -2.93 -1.13
CA GLY A 32 -19.30 -4.10 -1.39
C GLY A 32 -19.45 -4.98 -0.15
N ALA A 33 -20.48 -5.84 -0.12
CA ALA A 33 -20.77 -6.72 1.01
C ALA A 33 -19.66 -7.77 1.25
N ASP A 34 -19.00 -8.23 0.18
CA ASP A 34 -17.93 -9.23 0.19
C ASP A 34 -16.64 -8.68 -0.44
N ALA A 35 -16.23 -7.48 -0.03
CA ALA A 35 -15.13 -6.76 -0.66
C ALA A 35 -13.75 -7.35 -0.28
N GLU A 36 -13.42 -8.52 -0.82
CA GLU A 36 -12.12 -9.18 -0.65
C GLU A 36 -11.20 -8.93 -1.86
N PRO A 37 -9.92 -8.59 -1.63
CA PRO A 37 -8.97 -8.36 -2.70
C PRO A 37 -8.65 -9.66 -3.42
N ARG A 38 -8.60 -9.59 -4.76
CA ARG A 38 -8.22 -10.72 -5.60
C ARG A 38 -6.80 -10.56 -6.12
N ALA A 39 -5.98 -11.58 -5.91
CA ALA A 39 -4.66 -11.68 -6.52
C ALA A 39 -4.79 -11.83 -8.06
N LEU A 40 -4.46 -10.78 -8.81
CA LEU A 40 -4.50 -10.78 -10.27
C LEU A 40 -3.12 -10.85 -10.93
N GLY A 41 -2.10 -10.33 -10.26
CA GLY A 41 -0.71 -10.30 -10.74
C GLY A 41 0.31 -10.56 -9.64
N CYS A 42 -0.14 -11.13 -8.52
CA CYS A 42 0.69 -11.56 -7.39
C CYS A 42 0.30 -12.97 -6.97
N GLN A 43 1.15 -13.62 -6.18
CA GLN A 43 0.90 -14.97 -5.69
C GLN A 43 -0.20 -15.00 -4.60
N ALA A 44 -0.25 -13.97 -3.76
CA ALA A 44 -1.17 -13.89 -2.64
C ALA A 44 -1.44 -12.43 -2.23
N VAL A 45 -2.53 -12.23 -1.48
CA VAL A 45 -2.85 -10.99 -0.78
C VAL A 45 -3.18 -11.34 0.67
N ALA A 46 -2.74 -10.49 1.60
CA ALA A 46 -3.01 -10.66 3.02
C ALA A 46 -3.43 -9.32 3.64
N TRP A 47 -4.45 -9.37 4.50
CA TRP A 47 -4.77 -8.28 5.41
C TRP A 47 -3.83 -8.32 6.60
N VAL A 48 -3.19 -7.19 6.91
CA VAL A 48 -2.21 -7.08 7.99
C VAL A 48 -2.54 -5.88 8.87
N THR A 49 -2.23 -5.99 10.17
CA THR A 49 -2.26 -4.83 11.06
C THR A 49 -1.00 -3.99 10.89
N ARG A 50 -1.01 -2.77 11.45
CA ARG A 50 0.15 -1.87 11.45
C ARG A 50 1.40 -2.52 12.05
N GLU A 51 1.22 -3.28 13.13
CA GLU A 51 2.30 -3.94 13.85
C GLU A 51 2.86 -5.12 13.05
N ALA A 52 1.98 -5.83 12.32
CA ALA A 52 2.37 -6.98 11.53
C ALA A 52 3.17 -6.63 10.26
N LEU A 53 3.18 -5.36 9.83
CA LEU A 53 3.98 -4.91 8.68
C LEU A 53 5.47 -5.23 8.83
N VAL A 54 6.02 -5.23 10.05
CA VAL A 54 7.44 -5.54 10.29
C VAL A 54 7.82 -6.98 9.92
N ASN A 55 6.83 -7.88 9.81
CA ASN A 55 7.06 -9.28 9.50
C ASN A 55 7.21 -9.55 7.99
N TYR A 56 7.12 -8.51 7.15
CA TYR A 56 7.23 -8.62 5.70
C TYR A 56 8.45 -7.86 5.19
N GLU A 57 9.12 -8.45 4.20
CA GLU A 57 10.16 -7.77 3.46
C GLU A 57 9.53 -6.90 2.37
N PHE A 58 9.98 -5.66 2.27
CA PHE A 58 9.51 -4.71 1.28
C PHE A 58 10.67 -4.19 0.42
N PRO A 59 10.42 -3.90 -0.87
CA PRO A 59 11.36 -3.19 -1.71
C PRO A 59 11.80 -1.84 -1.13
N ALA A 60 13.03 -1.42 -1.42
CA ALA A 60 13.56 -0.13 -0.98
C ALA A 60 12.73 1.07 -1.46
N ALA A 61 12.06 0.95 -2.62
CA ALA A 61 11.18 1.98 -3.14
C ALA A 61 9.95 2.25 -2.25
N ASP A 62 9.54 1.30 -1.41
CA ASP A 62 8.38 1.41 -0.53
C ASP A 62 8.74 1.94 0.88
N ALA A 63 10.03 2.10 1.19
CA ALA A 63 10.49 2.45 2.54
C ALA A 63 9.81 3.71 3.10
N ARG A 64 9.67 4.77 2.27
CA ARG A 64 9.03 6.03 2.69
C ARG A 64 7.53 5.88 2.92
N LEU A 65 6.85 5.03 2.14
CA LEU A 65 5.45 4.68 2.40
C LEU A 65 5.32 3.96 3.76
N LEU A 66 6.21 3.00 4.03
CA LEU A 66 6.19 2.24 5.29
C LEU A 66 6.41 3.13 6.50
N GLU A 67 7.34 4.08 6.43
CA GLU A 67 7.56 5.04 7.52
C GLU A 67 6.33 5.92 7.76
N MET A 68 5.63 6.35 6.70
CA MET A 68 4.37 7.08 6.84
C MET A 68 3.26 6.21 7.46
N LEU A 69 3.09 4.97 7.00
CA LEU A 69 2.13 4.02 7.59
C LEU A 69 2.43 3.73 9.06
N LYS A 70 3.72 3.62 9.42
CA LYS A 70 4.15 3.45 10.81
C LYS A 70 4.03 4.73 11.63
N GLY A 71 4.13 5.92 11.05
CA GLY A 71 4.09 7.19 11.77
C GLY A 71 2.69 7.77 11.96
N THR A 72 1.76 7.45 11.06
CA THR A 72 0.46 8.14 10.96
C THR A 72 -0.70 7.22 11.32
N GLY A 73 -1.08 7.23 12.61
CA GLY A 73 -2.17 6.39 13.13
C GLY A 73 -3.53 6.60 12.45
N SER A 74 -3.82 7.82 11.96
CA SER A 74 -5.09 8.12 11.28
C SER A 74 -5.25 7.40 9.93
N LEU A 75 -4.16 6.95 9.29
CA LEU A 75 -4.24 6.18 8.04
C LEU A 75 -4.81 4.76 8.25
N TRP A 76 -4.85 4.29 9.50
CA TRP A 76 -5.40 2.98 9.88
C TRP A 76 -6.86 3.05 10.33
N GLN A 77 -7.45 4.24 10.30
CA GLN A 77 -8.87 4.43 10.54
C GLN A 77 -9.64 4.36 9.21
N PRO A 78 -10.90 3.89 9.23
CA PRO A 78 -11.75 3.92 8.04
C PRO A 78 -11.82 5.32 7.42
N ALA A 79 -11.85 5.36 6.09
CA ALA A 79 -11.92 6.57 5.29
C ALA A 79 -13.27 7.28 5.32
#